data_AF-A0A8K0HMG5-F1
#
_entry.id   AF-A0A8K0HMG5-F1
#
_cell.length_a   1.000
_cell.length_b   1.000
_cell.length_c   1.000
_cell.angle_alpha   90.00
_cell.angle_beta   90.00
_cell.angle_gamma   90.00
#
_symmetry.space_group_name_H-M   'P 1'
#
loop_
_entity.id
_entity.type
_entity.pdbx_description
1 polymer ?
#
loop_
_entity_poly.entity_id
_entity_poly.type
_entity_poly.pdbx_seq_one_letter_code
_entity_poly.pdbx_strand_id
1 'polypeptide(L)'
;MPPDTSNVVVINGLSLEACEMECLRSCNCTAYASANISEGGSGCIAWHGDLVDTRIFTAGGQDFYLRVDELELAQYAKKSKGSVATKRIRITMVILGVIIFFTITFIAYWFVKRKRKGHRKLLSNANITSQATIPGEA
;
A
#
# COMPACT_ATOMS: atom_id res chain seq x y z
N MET A 1 -17.66 -14.97 -24.84
CA MET A 1 -18.39 -14.27 -25.92
C MET A 1 -17.62 -12.98 -26.16
N PRO A 2 -17.19 -12.69 -27.40
CA PRO A 2 -16.64 -11.37 -27.70
C PRO A 2 -17.72 -10.32 -27.37
N PRO A 3 -17.37 -9.16 -26.81
CA PRO A 3 -18.34 -8.08 -26.63
C PRO A 3 -18.98 -7.72 -27.98
N ASP A 4 -20.26 -7.37 -27.98
CA ASP A 4 -20.96 -6.96 -29.20
C ASP A 4 -20.15 -5.88 -29.94
N THR A 5 -19.68 -6.22 -31.15
CA THR A 5 -18.83 -5.35 -31.98
C THR A 5 -19.66 -4.39 -32.85
N SER A 6 -20.98 -4.39 -32.71
CA SER A 6 -21.92 -3.66 -33.56
C SER A 6 -21.69 -2.15 -33.59
N ASN A 7 -21.13 -1.58 -32.51
CA ASN A 7 -20.83 -0.14 -32.40
C ASN A 7 -19.34 0.12 -32.14
N VAL A 8 -18.48 -0.75 -32.65
CA VAL A 8 -17.04 -0.63 -32.53
C VAL A 8 -16.46 0.04 -33.77
N VAL A 9 -15.62 1.05 -33.54
CA VAL A 9 -14.85 1.74 -34.57
C VAL A 9 -13.38 1.40 -34.38
N VAL A 10 -12.77 0.78 -35.38
CA VAL A 10 -11.32 0.53 -35.41
C VAL A 10 -10.65 1.71 -36.10
N ILE A 11 -9.74 2.37 -35.38
CA ILE A 11 -9.00 3.51 -35.90
C ILE A 11 -7.54 3.12 -36.05
N ASN A 12 -7.15 2.89 -37.29
CA ASN A 12 -5.79 2.51 -37.65
C ASN A 12 -4.86 3.72 -37.65
N GLY A 13 -3.57 3.50 -37.37
CA GLY A 13 -2.54 4.52 -37.49
C GLY A 13 -2.45 5.49 -36.30
N LEU A 14 -3.48 5.60 -35.46
CA LEU A 14 -3.49 6.51 -34.32
C LEU A 14 -2.75 5.94 -33.09
N SER A 15 -2.14 6.84 -32.33
CA SER A 15 -1.68 6.54 -30.97
C SER A 15 -2.88 6.43 -30.01
N LEU A 16 -2.66 5.79 -28.86
CA LEU A 16 -3.67 5.67 -27.82
C LEU A 16 -4.18 7.05 -27.34
N GLU A 17 -3.29 8.04 -27.23
CA GLU A 17 -3.61 9.42 -26.85
C GLU A 17 -4.47 10.12 -27.92
N ALA A 18 -4.15 9.93 -29.20
CA ALA A 18 -4.98 10.46 -30.27
C ALA A 18 -6.39 9.84 -30.29
N CYS A 19 -6.50 8.58 -29.88
CA CYS A 19 -7.79 7.91 -29.74
C CYS A 19 -8.61 8.39 -28.55
N GLU A 20 -7.95 8.74 -27.44
CA GLU A 20 -8.61 9.41 -26.33
C GLU A 20 -9.25 10.72 -26.79
N MET A 21 -8.49 11.56 -27.51
CA MET A 21 -8.99 12.81 -28.04
C MET A 21 -10.18 12.61 -29.00
N GLU A 22 -10.10 11.63 -29.91
CA GLU A 22 -11.20 11.37 -30.84
C GLU A 22 -12.45 10.84 -30.12
N CYS A 23 -12.27 9.99 -29.09
CA CYS A 23 -13.38 9.52 -28.27
C CYS A 23 -14.03 10.67 -27.49
N LEU A 24 -13.25 11.56 -26.89
CA LEU A 24 -13.77 12.73 -26.16
C LEU A 24 -14.54 13.69 -27.09
N ARG A 25 -14.19 13.75 -28.37
CA ARG A 25 -14.86 14.58 -29.39
C ARG A 25 -16.25 14.06 -29.79
N SER A 26 -16.53 12.78 -29.54
CA SER A 26 -17.80 12.13 -29.87
C SER A 26 -18.63 11.89 -28.61
N CYS A 27 -19.81 12.52 -28.48
CA CYS A 27 -20.71 12.29 -27.34
C CYS A 27 -21.23 10.85 -27.26
N ASN A 28 -21.16 10.10 -28.36
CA ASN A 28 -21.57 8.71 -28.39
C ASN A 28 -20.43 7.76 -28.00
N CYS A 29 -19.17 8.21 -27.94
CA CYS A 29 -18.07 7.35 -27.54
C CYS A 29 -18.09 7.13 -26.02
N THR A 30 -17.95 5.87 -25.63
CA THR A 30 -18.06 5.40 -24.25
C THR A 30 -16.80 4.71 -23.76
N ALA A 31 -15.97 4.14 -24.65
CA ALA A 31 -14.68 3.58 -24.28
C ALA A 31 -13.70 3.53 -25.44
N TYR A 32 -12.41 3.35 -25.11
CA TYR A 32 -11.35 3.08 -26.09
C TYR A 32 -10.29 2.13 -25.52
N ALA A 33 -9.55 1.47 -26.40
CA ALA A 33 -8.45 0.58 -26.06
C ALA A 33 -7.46 0.52 -27.23
N SER A 34 -6.23 0.08 -26.99
CA SER A 34 -5.31 -0.21 -28.09
C SER A 34 -5.88 -1.37 -28.93
N ALA A 35 -5.77 -1.30 -30.25
CA ALA A 35 -5.99 -2.49 -31.08
C ALA A 35 -4.80 -3.40 -30.82
N ASN A 36 -4.98 -4.71 -30.60
CA ASN A 36 -3.85 -5.60 -30.36
C ASN A 36 -3.02 -5.74 -31.65
N ILE A 37 -1.89 -5.05 -31.74
CA ILE A 37 -1.01 -5.02 -32.92
C ILE A 37 0.35 -5.53 -32.49
N SER A 38 0.46 -6.86 -32.51
CA SER A 38 1.74 -7.54 -32.59
C SER A 38 2.55 -6.94 -33.75
N GLU A 39 3.77 -6.51 -33.45
CA GLU A 39 4.80 -6.10 -34.43
C GLU A 39 4.60 -4.75 -35.16
N GLY A 40 4.32 -3.69 -34.42
CA GLY A 40 4.66 -2.32 -34.88
C GLY A 40 3.61 -1.60 -35.72
N GLY A 41 2.39 -2.11 -35.81
CA GLY A 41 1.24 -1.30 -36.20
C GLY A 41 0.79 -0.38 -35.06
N SER A 42 0.28 0.81 -35.39
CA SER A 42 -0.40 1.72 -34.45
C SER A 42 -1.91 1.72 -34.70
N GLY A 43 -2.70 1.89 -33.65
CA GLY A 43 -4.17 1.93 -33.76
C GLY A 43 -4.89 1.61 -32.46
N CYS A 44 -6.19 1.91 -32.47
CA CYS A 44 -7.06 1.72 -31.33
C CYS A 44 -8.45 1.25 -31.76
N ILE A 45 -9.21 0.80 -30.78
CA ILE A 45 -10.59 0.41 -30.89
C ILE A 45 -11.38 1.38 -30.01
N ALA A 46 -12.44 1.98 -30.55
CA ALA A 46 -13.33 2.87 -29.83
C ALA A 46 -14.76 2.29 -29.86
N TRP A 47 -15.42 2.26 -28.71
CA TRP A 47 -16.79 1.79 -28.55
C TRP A 47 -17.74 2.99 -28.48
N HIS A 48 -18.86 2.88 -29.17
CA HIS A 48 -19.92 3.87 -29.16
C HIS A 48 -21.22 3.29 -28.58
N GLY A 49 -21.95 4.08 -27.81
CA GLY A 49 -23.18 3.66 -27.14
C GLY A 49 -22.91 2.74 -25.94
N ASP A 50 -23.92 1.96 -25.56
CA ASP A 50 -23.87 1.15 -24.33
C ASP A 50 -22.85 0.01 -24.43
N LEU A 51 -21.99 -0.11 -23.40
CA LEU A 51 -21.10 -1.24 -23.25
C LEU A 51 -21.84 -2.41 -22.62
N VAL A 52 -22.09 -3.44 -23.41
CA VAL A 52 -22.57 -4.74 -22.94
C VAL A 52 -21.41 -5.74 -22.91
N ASP A 53 -21.48 -6.72 -22.01
CA ASP A 53 -20.54 -7.85 -21.91
C ASP A 53 -19.06 -7.56 -21.57
N THR A 54 -18.77 -6.53 -20.75
CA THR A 54 -17.43 -6.34 -20.19
C THR A 54 -17.10 -7.37 -19.09
N ARG A 55 -15.86 -7.88 -19.09
CA ARG A 55 -15.38 -8.83 -18.09
C ARG A 55 -14.01 -8.42 -17.57
N ILE A 56 -13.82 -8.51 -16.26
CA ILE A 56 -12.55 -8.23 -15.60
C ILE A 56 -11.80 -9.56 -15.43
N PHE A 57 -10.57 -9.62 -15.94
CA PHE A 57 -9.68 -10.75 -15.77
C PHE A 57 -8.61 -10.42 -14.72
N THR A 58 -8.32 -11.36 -13.82
CA THR A 58 -7.33 -11.18 -12.75
C THR A 58 -5.88 -11.40 -13.21
N ALA A 59 -5.70 -12.07 -14.35
CA ALA A 59 -4.41 -12.32 -14.97
C ALA A 59 -4.61 -12.45 -16.49
N GLY A 60 -3.75 -11.80 -17.27
CA GLY A 60 -3.96 -11.61 -18.71
C GLY A 60 -5.07 -10.59 -19.01
N GLY A 61 -5.00 -9.96 -20.18
CA GLY A 61 -5.92 -8.90 -20.59
C GLY A 61 -5.21 -7.77 -21.32
N GLN A 62 -5.97 -6.72 -21.65
CA GLN A 62 -5.48 -5.49 -22.27
C GLN A 62 -6.09 -4.29 -21.57
N ASP A 63 -5.35 -3.18 -21.52
CA ASP A 63 -5.84 -1.92 -20.96
C ASP A 63 -7.06 -1.41 -21.74
N PHE A 64 -8.13 -1.14 -20.99
CA PHE A 64 -9.43 -0.70 -21.49
C PHE A 64 -9.84 0.57 -20.75
N TYR A 65 -10.10 1.65 -21.49
CA TYR A 65 -10.36 2.98 -20.94
C TYR A 65 -11.83 3.33 -21.11
N LEU A 66 -12.51 3.60 -19.99
CA LEU A 66 -13.93 3.96 -19.97
C LEU A 66 -14.07 5.49 -19.82
N ARG A 67 -14.92 6.10 -20.64
CA ARG A 67 -15.33 7.49 -20.46
C ARG A 67 -16.30 7.56 -19.28
N VAL A 68 -15.94 8.36 -18.29
CA VAL A 68 -16.75 8.59 -17.08
C VAL A 68 -16.90 10.09 -16.84
N ASP A 69 -17.91 10.45 -16.06
CA ASP A 69 -18.08 11.83 -15.62
C ASP A 69 -16.95 12.25 -14.67
N GLU A 70 -16.56 13.53 -14.73
CA GLU A 70 -15.50 14.07 -13.89
C GLU A 70 -15.82 13.93 -12.39
N LEU A 71 -17.10 14.08 -12.01
CA LEU A 71 -17.55 13.91 -10.63
C LEU A 71 -17.35 12.47 -10.15
N GLU A 72 -17.70 11.48 -10.98
CA GLU A 72 -17.50 10.08 -10.66
C GLU A 72 -16.01 9.77 -10.51
N LEU A 73 -15.19 10.23 -11.46
CA LEU A 73 -13.74 10.04 -11.42
C LEU A 73 -13.13 10.65 -10.14
N ALA A 74 -13.54 11.86 -9.78
CA ALA A 74 -13.10 12.53 -8.56
C ALA A 74 -13.49 11.76 -7.28
N GLN A 75 -14.71 11.22 -7.24
CA GLN A 75 -15.18 10.39 -6.12
C GLN A 75 -14.39 9.09 -5.99
N TYR A 76 -14.15 8.38 -7.10
CA TYR A 76 -13.33 7.16 -7.12
C TYR A 76 -11.88 7.44 -6.70
N ALA A 77 -11.29 8.53 -7.20
CA ALA A 77 -9.95 8.95 -6.82
C ALA A 77 -9.84 9.30 -5.33
N LYS A 78 -10.88 9.93 -4.75
CA LYS A 78 -10.94 10.22 -3.30
C LYS A 78 -11.03 8.94 -2.48
N LYS A 79 -11.88 7.98 -2.91
CA LYS A 79 -12.06 6.68 -2.24
C LYS A 79 -10.77 5.85 -2.25
N SER A 80 -10.06 5.79 -3.38
CA SER A 80 -8.80 5.04 -3.49
C SER A 80 -7.69 5.65 -2.63
N LYS A 81 -7.55 6.99 -2.64
CA LYS A 81 -6.61 7.72 -1.78
C LYS A 81 -6.91 7.51 -0.29
N GLY A 82 -8.18 7.54 0.10
CA GLY A 82 -8.60 7.28 1.49
C GLY A 82 -8.25 5.88 1.98
N SER A 83 -8.43 4.85 1.14
CA SER A 83 -8.07 3.47 1.47
C SER A 83 -6.56 3.28 1.64
N VAL A 84 -5.76 3.86 0.75
CA VAL A 84 -4.28 3.79 0.82
C VAL A 84 -3.74 4.55 2.03
N ALA A 85 -4.24 5.75 2.30
CA ALA A 85 -3.85 6.53 3.48
C ALA A 85 -4.14 5.77 4.79
N THR A 86 -5.31 5.14 4.89
CA THR A 86 -5.70 4.36 6.07
C THR A 86 -4.82 3.12 6.27
N LYS A 87 -4.42 2.43 5.19
CA LYS A 87 -3.47 1.31 5.26
C LYS A 87 -2.09 1.77 5.74
N ARG A 88 -1.58 2.89 5.20
CA ARG A 88 -0.29 3.46 5.61
C ARG A 88 -0.29 3.86 7.09
N ILE A 89 -1.32 4.55 7.57
CA ILE A 89 -1.44 4.97 8.97
C ILE A 89 -1.45 3.75 9.92
N ARG A 90 -2.17 2.68 9.57
CA ARG A 90 -2.21 1.45 10.37
C ARG A 90 -0.83 0.80 10.50
N ILE A 91 -0.08 0.70 9.41
CA ILE A 91 1.28 0.12 9.42
C ILE A 91 2.20 0.96 10.31
N THR A 92 2.16 2.29 10.19
CA THR A 92 3.00 3.20 10.97
C THR A 92 2.74 3.08 12.47
N MET A 93 1.48 2.99 12.89
CA MET A 93 1.11 2.83 14.31
C MET A 93 1.64 1.53 14.91
N VAL A 94 1.55 0.41 14.17
CA VAL A 94 2.06 -0.89 14.63
C VAL A 94 3.57 -0.85 14.83
N ILE A 95 4.32 -0.30 13.87
CA ILE A 95 5.78 -0.19 13.95
C ILE A 95 6.19 0.66 15.16
N LEU A 96 5.53 1.79 15.37
CA LEU A 96 5.81 2.67 16.50
C LEU A 96 5.56 1.97 17.84
N GLY A 97 4.46 1.24 17.96
CA GLY A 97 4.13 0.47 19.17
C GLY A 97 5.17 -0.61 19.48
N VAL A 98 5.66 -1.32 18.45
CA VAL A 98 6.70 -2.35 18.61
C VAL A 98 8.02 -1.75 19.10
N ILE A 99 8.43 -0.61 18.54
CA ILE A 99 9.66 0.09 18.95
C ILE A 99 9.56 0.50 20.42
N ILE A 100 8.45 1.13 20.83
CA ILE A 100 8.23 1.56 22.21
C ILE A 100 8.25 0.37 23.17
N PHE A 101 7.65 -0.75 22.80
CA PHE A 101 7.64 -1.95 23.62
C PHE A 101 9.07 -2.51 23.84
N PHE A 102 9.88 -2.57 22.79
CA PHE A 102 11.27 -3.03 22.89
C PHE A 102 12.15 -2.06 23.68
N THR A 103 11.96 -0.74 23.56
CA THR A 103 12.75 0.22 24.34
C THR A 103 12.42 0.15 25.83
N ILE A 104 11.14 0.05 26.20
CA ILE A 104 10.72 -0.07 27.61
C ILE A 104 11.27 -1.36 28.25
N THR A 105 11.14 -2.49 27.56
CA THR A 105 11.63 -3.79 28.06
C THR A 105 13.15 -3.79 28.24
N PHE A 106 13.89 -3.20 27.30
CA PHE A 106 15.34 -3.05 27.39
C PHE A 106 15.76 -2.17 28.58
N ILE A 107 15.11 -1.02 28.77
CA ILE A 107 15.36 -0.10 29.87
C ILE A 107 15.07 -0.80 31.22
N ALA A 108 13.92 -1.46 31.35
CA ALA A 108 13.54 -2.19 32.55
C ALA A 108 14.56 -3.30 32.90
N TYR A 109 14.98 -4.09 31.90
CA TYR A 109 16.02 -5.10 32.08
C TYR A 109 17.34 -4.49 32.56
N TRP A 110 17.76 -3.36 31.98
CA TRP A 110 18.99 -2.68 32.37
C TRP A 110 18.95 -2.16 33.81
N PHE A 111 17.83 -1.54 34.22
CA PHE A 111 17.61 -1.08 35.60
C PHE A 111 17.65 -2.22 36.62
N VAL A 112 16.99 -3.35 36.32
CA VAL A 112 17.01 -4.54 37.19
C VAL A 112 18.44 -5.09 37.32
N LYS A 113 19.18 -5.19 36.22
CA LYS A 113 20.57 -5.65 36.23
C LYS A 113 21.47 -4.72 37.05
N ARG A 114 21.27 -3.41 36.95
CA ARG A 114 22.02 -2.40 37.73
C ARG A 114 21.73 -2.51 39.23
N LYS A 115 20.45 -2.68 39.63
CA LYS A 115 20.07 -2.94 41.03
C LYS A 115 20.69 -4.22 41.58
N ARG A 116 20.68 -5.34 40.82
CA ARG A 116 21.30 -6.60 41.27
C ARG A 116 22.81 -6.45 41.51
N LYS A 117 23.53 -5.70 40.66
CA LYS A 117 24.96 -5.42 40.86
C LYS A 117 25.22 -4.59 42.12
N GLY A 118 24.38 -3.58 42.40
CA GLY A 118 24.47 -2.78 43.63
C GLY A 118 24.18 -3.59 44.89
N HIS A 119 23.13 -4.41 44.86
CA HIS A 119 22.73 -5.23 46.02
C HIS A 119 23.74 -6.34 46.34
N ARG A 120 24.38 -6.96 45.32
CA ARG A 120 25.48 -7.91 45.55
C ARG A 120 26.70 -7.25 46.20
N LYS A 121 27.04 -6.00 45.82
CA LYS A 121 28.13 -5.25 46.46
C LYS A 121 27.80 -4.90 47.91
N LEU A 122 26.56 -4.49 48.21
CA LEU A 122 26.11 -4.23 49.58
C LEU A 122 26.13 -5.51 50.45
N LEU A 123 25.66 -6.64 49.93
CA LEU A 123 25.72 -7.93 50.64
C LEU A 123 27.15 -8.42 50.83
N SER A 124 28.02 -8.26 49.83
CA SER A 124 29.46 -8.60 49.95
C SER A 124 30.16 -7.74 51.00
N ASN A 125 29.88 -6.43 51.03
CA ASN A 125 30.47 -5.52 52.01
C ASN A 125 29.95 -5.82 53.43
N ALA A 126 28.65 -6.08 53.60
CA ALA A 126 28.08 -6.47 54.88
C ALA A 126 28.68 -7.80 55.39
N ASN A 127 28.93 -8.76 54.50
CA ASN A 127 29.57 -10.03 54.86
C ASN A 127 31.02 -9.82 55.34
N ILE A 128 31.79 -8.95 54.68
CA ILE A 128 33.16 -8.58 55.09
C ILE A 128 33.17 -7.83 56.42
N THR A 129 32.25 -6.89 56.64
CA THR A 129 32.13 -6.17 57.92
C THR A 129 31.70 -7.09 59.06
N SER A 130 30.84 -8.09 58.79
CA SER A 130 30.47 -9.10 59.79
C SER A 130 31.64 -10.01 60.19
N GLN A 131 32.56 -10.32 59.27
CA GLN A 131 33.78 -11.08 59.56
C GLN A 131 34.85 -10.26 60.28
N ALA A 132 34.87 -8.93 60.09
CA ALA A 132 35.77 -8.02 60.80
C ALA A 132 35.25 -7.57 62.18
N THR A 133 33.98 -7.84 62.50
CA THR A 133 33.35 -7.51 63.79
C THR A 133 33.13 -8.79 64.59
N ILE A 134 34.22 -9.46 64.98
CA ILE A 134 34.18 -10.38 66.13
C ILE A 134 34.66 -9.55 67.33
N PRO A 135 33.75 -9.08 68.21
CA PRO A 135 34.13 -8.67 69.55
C PRO A 135 34.29 -9.93 70.41
N GLY A 136 35.45 -10.07 71.04
CA GLY A 136 35.78 -11.13 71.98
C GLY A 136 37.27 -11.01 72.26
N GLU A 137 37.73 -10.16 73.18
CA GLU A 137 37.43 -10.05 74.63
C GLU A 137 38.00 -11.23 75.44
N ALA A 138 38.74 -10.84 76.49
CA ALA A 138 39.45 -11.59 77.53
C ALA A 138 40.86 -12.11 77.20
#